data_AF-A0A951F4I0-F1
#
_entry.id   AF-A0A951F4I0-F1
#
_cell.length_a   1.000
_cell.length_b   1.000
_cell.length_c   1.000
_cell.angle_alpha   90.00
_cell.angle_beta   90.00
_cell.angle_gamma   90.00
#
_symmetry.space_group_name_H-M   'P 1'
#
loop_
_entity.id
_entity.type
_entity.pdbx_description
1 polymer ?
#
loop_
_entity_poly.entity_id
_entity_poly.type
_entity_poly.pdbx_seq_one_letter_code
_entity_poly.pdbx_strand_id
1 'polypeptide(L)'
;MTECAQESNVLAALTAGAMPEELAAHLAECGVCQDAELAWSYLKECAVAETVSDVPPAGVVWWKAQLAKKRAEARRSIAWIEAMQKIALAVVAIAVIAIAAWQGPKLFNVSPLLAAASGAVLVLLVASVLVMHGLDRWSHDGLSRGA
;
A
#
# COMPACT_ATOMS: atom_id res chain seq x y z
N MET A 1 17.72 -29.93 -33.62
CA MET A 1 18.50 -28.90 -32.91
C MET A 1 19.69 -28.59 -33.80
N THR A 2 19.53 -27.59 -34.67
CA THR A 2 20.59 -27.13 -35.58
C THR A 2 21.26 -25.96 -34.90
N GLU A 3 22.18 -26.27 -33.99
CA GLU A 3 23.01 -25.27 -33.34
C GLU A 3 24.06 -24.81 -34.35
N CYS A 4 24.11 -23.51 -34.66
CA CYS A 4 25.06 -22.98 -35.63
C CYS A 4 26.33 -22.51 -34.91
N ALA A 5 27.49 -23.05 -35.30
CA ALA A 5 28.76 -22.70 -34.68
C ALA A 5 29.14 -21.21 -34.86
N GLN A 6 28.60 -20.54 -35.88
CA GLN A 6 28.87 -19.13 -36.19
C GLN A 6 27.82 -18.16 -35.63
N GLU A 7 26.77 -18.66 -34.99
CA GLU A 7 25.66 -17.83 -34.48
C GLU A 7 26.13 -16.74 -33.52
N SER A 8 27.02 -17.08 -32.58
CA SER A 8 27.59 -16.14 -31.61
C SER A 8 28.41 -15.03 -32.29
N ASN A 9 29.14 -15.36 -33.36
CA ASN A 9 29.94 -14.42 -34.12
C ASN A 9 29.05 -13.48 -34.96
N VAL A 10 27.97 -14.00 -35.55
CA VAL A 10 26.97 -13.18 -36.26
C VAL A 10 26.29 -12.21 -35.29
N LEU A 11 25.87 -12.68 -34.10
CA LEU A 11 25.28 -11.82 -33.07
C LEU A 11 26.26 -10.74 -32.56
N ALA A 12 27.54 -11.09 -32.40
CA ALA A 12 28.58 -10.13 -32.05
C ALA A 12 28.79 -9.07 -33.16
N ALA A 13 28.76 -9.47 -34.42
CA ALA A 13 28.86 -8.55 -35.56
C ALA A 13 27.63 -7.62 -35.67
N LEU A 14 26.43 -8.15 -35.44
CA LEU A 14 25.17 -7.40 -35.43
C LEU A 14 25.11 -6.36 -34.30
N THR A 15 25.61 -6.72 -33.12
CA THR A 15 25.71 -5.80 -31.95
C THR A 15 26.77 -4.72 -32.17
N ALA A 16 27.93 -5.07 -32.75
CA ALA A 16 29.00 -4.12 -33.07
C ALA A 16 28.67 -3.21 -34.28
N GLY A 17 27.68 -3.57 -35.09
CA GLY A 17 27.29 -2.84 -36.30
C GLY A 17 28.28 -3.00 -37.46
N ALA A 18 29.16 -3.99 -37.41
CA ALA A 18 30.15 -4.27 -38.44
C ALA A 18 30.08 -5.76 -38.82
N MET A 19 29.67 -6.04 -40.06
CA MET A 19 29.53 -7.40 -40.59
C MET A 19 30.69 -7.72 -41.55
N PRO A 20 31.62 -8.61 -41.18
CA PRO A 20 32.65 -9.10 -42.10
C PRO A 20 32.03 -9.88 -43.26
N GLU A 21 32.66 -9.83 -44.42
CA GLU A 21 32.14 -10.41 -45.67
C GLU A 21 31.88 -11.92 -45.56
N GLU A 22 32.75 -12.65 -44.85
CA GLU A 22 32.60 -14.10 -44.60
C GLU A 22 31.35 -14.43 -43.77
N LEU A 23 31.02 -13.58 -42.78
CA LEU A 23 29.84 -13.74 -41.93
C LEU A 23 28.56 -13.32 -42.65
N ALA A 24 28.63 -12.32 -43.53
CA ALA A 24 27.52 -11.91 -44.38
C ALA A 24 27.14 -13.04 -45.37
N ALA A 25 28.13 -13.70 -45.97
CA ALA A 25 27.91 -14.85 -46.84
C ALA A 25 27.26 -16.01 -46.07
N HIS A 26 27.74 -16.30 -44.85
CA HIS A 26 27.14 -17.33 -44.00
C HIS A 26 25.69 -17.02 -43.61
N LEU A 27 25.40 -15.77 -43.26
CA LEU A 27 24.06 -15.30 -42.92
C LEU A 27 23.06 -15.49 -44.07
N ALA A 28 23.50 -15.29 -45.32
CA ALA A 28 22.66 -15.51 -46.50
C ALA A 28 22.26 -16.98 -46.72
N GLU A 29 23.05 -17.93 -46.21
CA GLU A 29 22.84 -19.36 -46.42
C GLU A 29 22.28 -20.09 -45.18
N CYS A 30 22.47 -19.54 -43.98
CA CYS A 30 22.09 -20.18 -42.73
C CYS A 30 20.76 -19.65 -42.19
N GLY A 31 19.70 -20.47 -42.25
CA GLY A 31 18.37 -20.10 -41.73
C GLY A 31 18.34 -19.75 -40.23
N VAL A 32 19.20 -20.39 -39.41
CA VAL A 32 19.29 -20.09 -37.96
C VAL A 32 19.80 -18.66 -37.73
N CYS A 33 20.83 -18.26 -38.49
CA CYS A 33 21.39 -16.92 -38.40
C CYS A 33 20.43 -15.86 -38.96
N GLN A 34 19.61 -16.20 -39.95
CA GLN A 34 18.56 -15.31 -40.49
C GLN A 34 17.47 -15.04 -39.46
N ASP A 35 17.00 -16.08 -38.75
CA ASP A 35 16.03 -15.90 -37.67
C ASP A 35 16.60 -15.02 -36.55
N ALA A 36 17.90 -15.18 -36.23
CA ALA A 36 18.59 -14.35 -35.26
C ALA A 36 18.71 -12.88 -35.71
N GLU A 37 19.00 -12.62 -36.99
CA GLU A 37 19.01 -11.26 -37.57
C GLU A 37 17.63 -10.61 -37.52
N LEU A 38 16.57 -11.37 -37.85
CA LEU A 38 15.20 -10.88 -37.79
C LEU A 38 14.81 -10.50 -36.36
N ALA A 39 15.11 -11.35 -35.39
CA ALA A 39 14.87 -11.04 -33.97
C ALA A 39 15.67 -9.81 -33.52
N TRP A 40 16.94 -9.72 -33.92
CA TRP A 40 17.82 -8.59 -33.58
C TRP A 40 17.31 -7.26 -34.17
N SER A 41 16.92 -7.25 -35.44
CA SER A 41 16.38 -6.05 -36.11
C SER A 41 15.09 -5.55 -35.43
N TYR A 42 14.18 -6.45 -35.08
CA TYR A 42 12.97 -6.11 -34.34
C TYR A 42 13.29 -5.51 -32.97
N LEU A 43 14.19 -6.14 -32.21
CA LEU A 43 14.65 -5.64 -30.91
C LEU A 43 15.30 -4.25 -31.02
N LYS A 44 16.10 -4.03 -32.08
CA LYS A 44 16.74 -2.73 -32.35
C LYS A 44 15.71 -1.66 -32.64
N GLU A 45 14.67 -1.95 -33.43
CA GLU A 45 13.56 -1.03 -33.69
C GLU A 45 12.78 -0.71 -32.41
N CYS A 46 12.47 -1.73 -31.58
CA CYS A 46 11.82 -1.54 -30.29
C CYS A 46 12.65 -0.68 -29.35
N ALA A 47 13.96 -0.92 -29.26
CA ALA A 47 14.86 -0.15 -28.41
C ALA A 47 14.91 1.33 -28.85
N VAL A 48 14.93 1.60 -30.15
CA VAL A 48 14.86 2.98 -30.68
C VAL A 48 13.50 3.61 -30.35
N ALA A 49 12.40 2.88 -30.50
CA ALA A 49 11.06 3.39 -30.16
C ALA A 49 10.89 3.67 -28.66
N GLU A 50 11.54 2.88 -27.80
CA GLU A 50 11.44 3.01 -26.35
C GLU A 50 12.19 4.25 -25.82
N THR A 51 13.24 4.72 -26.52
CA THR A 51 13.91 6.00 -26.17
C THR A 51 13.01 7.24 -26.28
N VAL A 52 11.86 7.13 -26.95
CA VAL A 52 10.89 8.23 -27.15
C VAL A 52 9.89 8.31 -25.99
N SER A 53 9.80 7.27 -25.16
CA SER A 53 8.82 7.22 -24.08
C SER A 53 9.49 7.52 -22.74
N ASP A 54 9.08 8.61 -22.10
CA ASP A 54 9.50 9.04 -20.74
C ASP A 54 8.90 8.08 -19.69
N VAL A 55 9.20 6.78 -19.82
CA VAL A 55 8.72 5.76 -18.91
C VAL A 55 9.58 5.85 -17.65
N PRO A 56 8.97 6.06 -16.48
CA PRO A 56 9.71 6.12 -15.24
C PRO A 56 10.46 4.79 -15.04
N PRO A 57 11.69 4.83 -14.49
CA PRO A 57 12.51 3.64 -14.31
C PRO A 57 11.71 2.51 -13.66
N ALA A 58 11.86 1.28 -14.16
CA ALA A 58 11.09 0.12 -13.68
C ALA A 58 11.14 -0.05 -12.14
N GLY A 59 12.28 0.29 -11.52
CA GLY A 59 12.43 0.28 -10.05
C GLY A 59 11.50 1.26 -9.32
N VAL A 60 11.19 2.42 -9.91
CA VAL A 60 10.27 3.41 -9.35
C VAL A 60 8.83 2.88 -9.41
N VAL A 61 8.45 2.24 -10.51
CA VAL A 61 7.13 1.62 -10.66
C VAL A 61 6.95 0.50 -9.64
N TRP A 62 7.93 -0.39 -9.52
CA TRP A 62 7.91 -1.47 -8.54
C TRP A 62 7.85 -0.96 -7.09
N TRP A 63 8.66 0.05 -6.76
CA TRP A 63 8.65 0.67 -5.43
C TRP A 63 7.29 1.30 -5.10
N LYS A 64 6.69 2.04 -6.04
CA LYS A 64 5.35 2.62 -5.87
C LYS A 64 4.28 1.55 -5.65
N ALA A 65 4.34 0.45 -6.41
CA ALA A 65 3.43 -0.68 -6.24
C ALA A 65 3.58 -1.33 -4.84
N GLN A 66 4.81 -1.53 -4.40
CA GLN A 66 5.11 -2.10 -3.07
C GLN A 66 4.62 -1.19 -1.95
N LEU A 67 4.79 0.13 -2.09
CA LEU A 67 4.32 1.12 -1.13
C LEU A 67 2.79 1.17 -1.06
N ALA A 68 2.12 1.06 -2.22
CA ALA A 68 0.65 1.00 -2.28
C ALA A 68 0.11 -0.24 -1.56
N LYS A 69 0.75 -1.40 -1.76
CA LYS A 69 0.41 -2.64 -1.05
C LYS A 69 0.57 -2.50 0.46
N LYS A 70 1.71 -1.99 0.93
CA LYS A 70 1.95 -1.77 2.37
C LYS A 70 0.94 -0.79 3.00
N ARG A 71 0.56 0.27 2.27
CA ARG A 71 -0.48 1.21 2.74
C ARG A 71 -1.86 0.54 2.82
N ALA A 72 -2.20 -0.35 1.89
CA ALA A 72 -3.46 -1.09 1.94
C ALA A 72 -3.52 -2.04 3.16
N GLU A 73 -2.41 -2.69 3.49
CA GLU A 73 -2.28 -3.53 4.69
C GLU A 73 -2.35 -2.70 5.98
N ALA A 74 -1.68 -1.55 6.03
CA ALA A 74 -1.74 -0.64 7.18
C ALA A 74 -3.14 -0.03 7.42
N ARG A 75 -3.93 0.23 6.38
CA ARG A 75 -5.32 0.70 6.55
C ARG A 75 -6.19 -0.35 7.25
N ARG A 76 -5.92 -1.65 7.07
CA ARG A 76 -6.65 -2.71 7.76
C ARG A 76 -6.33 -2.77 9.26
N SER A 77 -5.12 -2.45 9.68
CA SER A 77 -4.79 -2.45 11.11
C SER A 77 -5.40 -1.25 11.84
N ILE A 78 -5.49 -0.09 11.20
CA ILE A 78 -6.15 1.10 11.77
C ILE A 78 -7.64 0.84 12.04
N ALA A 79 -8.33 0.17 11.12
CA ALA A 79 -9.74 -0.19 11.29
C ALA A 79 -10.00 -1.07 12.53
N TRP A 80 -9.06 -1.95 12.88
CA TRP A 80 -9.16 -2.80 14.06
C TRP A 80 -8.96 -2.03 15.37
N ILE A 81 -8.10 -1.01 15.37
CA ILE A 81 -7.86 -0.16 16.53
C ILE A 81 -9.13 0.65 16.85
N GLU A 82 -9.77 1.24 15.84
CA GLU A 82 -11.05 1.95 16.02
C GLU A 82 -12.16 1.03 16.55
N ALA A 83 -12.23 -0.21 16.05
CA ALA A 83 -13.20 -1.18 16.53
C ALA A 83 -12.97 -1.55 18.01
N MET A 84 -11.72 -1.77 18.41
CA MET A 84 -11.37 -2.06 19.81
C MET A 84 -11.68 -0.89 20.73
N GLN A 85 -11.49 0.35 20.28
CA GLN A 85 -11.81 1.55 21.06
C GLN A 85 -13.32 1.67 21.32
N LYS A 86 -14.16 1.37 20.32
CA LYS A 86 -15.63 1.32 20.48
C LYS A 86 -16.07 0.21 21.44
N ILE A 87 -15.44 -0.96 21.37
CA ILE A 87 -15.74 -2.09 22.27
C ILE A 87 -15.35 -1.73 23.71
N ALA A 88 -14.16 -1.18 23.92
CA ALA A 88 -13.71 -0.73 25.24
C ALA A 88 -14.68 0.29 25.84
N LEU A 89 -15.16 1.24 25.03
CA LEU A 89 -16.16 2.23 25.45
C LEU A 89 -17.49 1.58 25.86
N ALA A 90 -17.99 0.64 25.06
CA ALA A 90 -19.22 -0.07 25.36
C ALA A 90 -19.12 -0.85 26.67
N VAL A 91 -17.98 -1.52 26.91
CA VAL A 91 -17.72 -2.24 28.16
C VAL A 91 -17.70 -1.29 29.36
N VAL A 92 -17.03 -0.14 29.26
CA VAL A 92 -17.02 0.87 30.33
C VAL A 92 -18.43 1.41 30.60
N ALA A 93 -19.21 1.71 29.56
CA ALA A 93 -20.58 2.17 29.71
C ALA A 93 -21.48 1.14 30.40
N ILE A 94 -21.38 -0.14 30.02
CA ILE A 94 -22.12 -1.24 30.64
C ILE A 94 -21.71 -1.39 32.11
N ALA A 95 -20.41 -1.34 32.42
CA ALA A 95 -19.93 -1.43 33.79
C ALA A 95 -20.46 -0.29 34.67
N VAL A 96 -20.47 0.94 34.15
CA VAL A 96 -21.06 2.11 34.80
C VAL A 96 -22.55 1.90 35.10
N ILE A 97 -23.33 1.44 34.11
CA ILE A 97 -24.77 1.21 34.28
C ILE A 97 -25.01 0.10 35.31
N ALA A 98 -24.23 -0.99 35.25
CA ALA A 98 -24.35 -2.10 36.20
C ALA A 98 -24.03 -1.65 37.64
N ILE A 99 -22.97 -0.86 37.83
CA ILE A 99 -22.61 -0.29 39.14
C ILE A 99 -23.71 0.66 39.63
N ALA A 100 -24.24 1.52 38.77
CA ALA A 100 -25.31 2.45 39.11
C ALA A 100 -26.61 1.72 39.48
N ALA A 101 -26.99 0.67 38.75
CA ALA A 101 -28.16 -0.14 39.04
C ALA A 101 -28.00 -0.92 40.36
N TRP A 102 -26.80 -1.43 40.64
CA TRP A 102 -26.49 -2.15 41.88
C TRP A 102 -26.45 -1.23 43.10
N GLN A 103 -25.87 -0.03 42.96
CA GLN A 103 -25.74 0.93 44.06
C GLN A 103 -26.98 1.81 44.24
N GLY A 104 -27.80 2.01 43.21
CA GLY A 104 -29.04 2.79 43.23
C GLY A 104 -29.92 2.56 44.45
N PRO A 105 -30.30 1.31 44.79
CA PRO A 105 -31.13 1.06 45.97
C PRO A 105 -30.43 1.36 47.31
N LYS A 106 -29.09 1.35 47.37
CA LYS A 106 -28.32 1.78 48.54
C LYS A 106 -28.15 3.30 48.60
N LEU A 107 -28.10 3.98 47.45
CA LEU A 107 -27.92 5.43 47.36
C LEU A 107 -29.13 6.23 47.88
N PHE A 108 -30.32 5.64 47.92
CA PHE A 108 -31.50 6.26 48.55
C PHE A 108 -31.38 6.39 50.09
N ASN A 109 -30.37 5.76 50.71
CA ASN A 109 -30.16 5.79 52.17
C ASN A 109 -28.74 6.27 52.58
N VAL A 110 -27.97 6.86 51.66
CA VAL A 110 -26.64 7.45 51.95
C VAL A 110 -26.68 8.98 51.91
N SER A 111 -25.67 9.61 52.51
CA SER A 111 -25.58 11.07 52.53
C SER A 111 -25.46 11.66 51.10
N PRO A 112 -26.12 12.79 50.81
CA PRO A 112 -26.17 13.39 49.47
C PRO A 112 -24.80 13.75 48.90
N LEU A 113 -23.78 13.86 49.75
CA LEU A 113 -22.40 14.17 49.36
C LEU A 113 -21.74 13.04 48.55
N LEU A 114 -22.02 11.78 48.90
CA LEU A 114 -21.48 10.60 48.20
C LEU A 114 -22.17 10.37 46.85
N ALA A 115 -23.47 10.66 46.77
CA ALA A 115 -24.22 10.62 45.52
C ALA A 115 -23.77 11.72 44.54
N ALA A 116 -23.48 12.93 45.05
CA ALA A 116 -22.95 14.02 44.24
C ALA A 116 -21.54 13.70 43.70
N ALA A 117 -20.68 13.08 44.52
CA ALA A 117 -19.33 12.69 44.11
C ALA A 117 -19.32 11.63 43.01
N SER A 118 -20.19 10.61 43.09
CA SER A 118 -20.27 9.57 42.05
C SER A 118 -20.86 10.12 40.74
N GLY A 119 -21.85 11.01 40.82
CA GLY A 119 -22.40 11.71 39.66
C GLY A 119 -21.35 12.57 38.95
N ALA A 120 -20.53 13.30 39.69
CA ALA A 120 -19.45 14.11 39.12
C ALA A 120 -18.41 13.28 38.36
N VAL A 121 -18.04 12.10 38.89
CA VAL A 121 -17.10 11.18 38.20
C VAL A 121 -17.70 10.67 36.89
N LEU A 122 -18.98 10.33 36.86
CA LEU A 122 -19.65 9.90 35.63
C LEU A 122 -19.72 11.02 34.59
N VAL A 123 -20.04 12.24 35.02
CA VAL A 123 -20.05 13.41 34.14
C VAL A 123 -18.67 13.69 33.57
N LEU A 124 -17.61 13.60 34.37
CA LEU A 124 -16.24 13.80 33.92
C LEU A 124 -15.79 12.72 32.92
N LEU A 125 -16.16 11.45 33.16
CA LEU A 125 -15.86 10.36 32.23
C LEU A 125 -16.59 10.55 30.89
N VAL A 126 -17.88 10.90 30.92
CA VAL A 126 -18.66 11.16 29.71
C VAL A 126 -18.13 12.39 28.96
N ALA A 127 -17.78 13.46 29.67
CA ALA A 127 -17.20 14.65 29.08
C ALA A 127 -15.83 14.35 28.42
N SER A 128 -14.97 13.56 29.07
CA SER A 128 -13.68 13.17 28.49
C SER A 128 -13.85 12.32 27.23
N VAL A 129 -14.85 11.43 27.20
CA VAL A 129 -15.18 10.62 26.02
C VAL A 129 -15.70 11.50 24.88
N LEU A 130 -16.60 12.45 25.17
CA LEU A 130 -17.12 13.40 24.19
C LEU A 130 -16.02 14.30 23.63
N VAL A 131 -15.07 14.75 24.46
CA VAL A 131 -13.91 15.53 24.02
C VAL A 131 -13.01 14.70 23.10
N MET A 132 -12.72 13.45 23.44
CA MET A 132 -11.94 12.57 22.56
C MET A 132 -12.64 12.34 21.21
N HIS A 133 -13.95 12.09 21.20
CA HIS A 133 -14.69 11.92 19.94
C HIS A 133 -14.86 13.22 19.14
N GLY A 134 -14.99 14.35 19.81
CA GLY A 134 -15.06 15.66 19.17
C GLY A 134 -13.74 16.03 18.48
N LEU A 135 -12.61 15.74 19.14
CA LEU A 135 -11.28 15.94 18.58
C LEU A 135 -11.01 15.01 17.39
N ASP A 136 -11.41 13.75 17.49
CA ASP A 136 -11.25 12.76 16.42
C ASP A 136 -12.07 13.13 15.17
N ARG A 137 -13.33 13.53 15.38
CA ARG A 137 -14.19 14.02 14.30
C ARG A 137 -13.66 15.30 13.65
N TRP A 138 -13.15 16.24 14.46
CA TRP A 138 -12.58 17.49 13.94
C TRP A 138 -11.32 17.26 13.11
N SER A 139 -10.46 16.31 13.51
CA SER A 139 -9.28 15.89 12.73
C SER A 139 -9.68 15.33 11.36
N HIS A 140 -10.73 14.50 11.33
CA HIS A 140 -11.23 13.90 10.09
C HIS A 140 -11.86 14.94 9.14
N ASP A 141 -12.58 15.92 9.69
CA ASP A 141 -13.21 17.01 8.92
C ASP A 141 -12.18 18.05 8.44
N GLY A 142 -11.12 18.31 9.23
CA GLY A 142 -10.04 19.24 8.87
C GLY A 142 -9.23 18.77 7.66
N LEU A 143 -9.01 17.46 7.52
CA LEU A 143 -8.30 16.88 6.36
C LEU A 143 -9.11 16.92 5.07
N SER A 144 -10.45 16.95 5.12
CA SER A 144 -11.31 16.98 3.92
C SER A 144 -11.54 18.40 3.36
N ARG A 145 -11.28 19.45 4.15
CA ARG A 145 -11.41 20.85 3.73
C ARG A 145 -10.11 21.48 3.19
N GLY A 146 -8.98 20.79 3.34
CA GLY A 146 -7.66 21.27 2.89
C GLY A 146 -7.18 20.70 1.56
N ALA A 147 -8.01 19.90 0.88
CA ALA A 147 -7.77 19.36 -0.47
C ALA A 147 -8.78 19.97 -1.45
#